data_AF-A0A511MBI7-F1
#
_entry.id   AF-A0A511MBI7-F1
#
_cell.length_a   1.000
_cell.length_b   1.000
_cell.length_c   1.000
_cell.angle_alpha   90.00
_cell.angle_beta   90.00
_cell.angle_gamma   90.00
#
_symmetry.space_group_name_H-M   'P 1'
#
loop_
_entity.id
_entity.type
_entity.pdbx_description
1 polymer ?
#
loop_
_entity_poly.entity_id
_entity_poly.type
_entity_poly.pdbx_seq_one_letter_code
_entity_poly.pdbx_strand_id
1 'polypeptide(L)'
;MATVDQVMASFWSDSDYGVLAPLTDAAVRDAEEQLRVRLPPALVRLLRVRNGGTVAEQWNASPLPVPSFARSDYARFDMVMGIGRSDDFQTMLDTPYLVSEWGLPSPIVLLDGDGHSWVGLDYRSCGPRGEPTVTYFDADQEDSLLLAADFETFLAGLTAAESFW
;
A
#
# COMPACT_ATOMS: atom_id res chain seq x y z
N MET A 1 19.82 -4.43 6.22
CA MET A 1 18.59 -3.94 5.57
C MET A 1 18.97 -3.46 4.18
N ALA A 2 18.15 -3.79 3.18
CA ALA A 2 18.33 -3.23 1.85
C ALA A 2 18.09 -1.72 1.88
N THR A 3 18.78 -0.98 1.03
CA THR A 3 18.47 0.44 0.82
C THR A 3 17.19 0.55 0.00
N VAL A 4 16.44 1.64 0.20
CA VAL A 4 15.18 1.88 -0.54
C VAL A 4 15.42 1.87 -2.05
N ASP A 5 16.56 2.35 -2.52
CA ASP A 5 16.92 2.34 -3.95
C ASP A 5 17.11 0.90 -4.49
N GLN A 6 17.66 -0.01 -3.68
CA GLN A 6 17.78 -1.43 -4.05
C GLN A 6 16.42 -2.11 -4.11
N VAL A 7 15.54 -1.81 -3.14
CA VAL A 7 14.16 -2.30 -3.15
C VAL A 7 13.46 -1.83 -4.42
N MET A 8 13.47 -0.52 -4.69
CA MET A 8 12.81 0.08 -5.86
C MET A 8 13.29 -0.50 -7.19
N ALA A 9 14.59 -0.83 -7.32
CA ALA A 9 15.14 -1.41 -8.54
C ALA A 9 14.63 -2.82 -8.85
N SER A 10 14.13 -3.54 -7.85
CA SER A 10 13.71 -4.94 -7.94
C SER A 10 12.33 -5.20 -7.35
N PHE A 11 11.54 -4.13 -7.15
CA PHE A 11 10.28 -4.18 -6.43
C PHE A 11 9.17 -4.89 -7.20
N TRP A 12 9.12 -4.67 -8.51
CA TRP A 12 8.05 -5.17 -9.36
C TRP A 12 8.37 -6.56 -9.91
N SER A 13 7.36 -7.42 -10.00
CA SER A 13 7.49 -8.70 -10.72
C SER A 13 7.40 -8.51 -12.24
N ASP A 14 7.64 -9.58 -13.00
CA ASP A 14 7.51 -9.56 -14.46
C ASP A 14 6.06 -9.55 -14.96
N SER A 15 5.07 -9.66 -14.06
CA SER A 15 3.63 -9.62 -14.38
C SER A 15 3.19 -8.22 -14.82
N ASP A 16 2.27 -8.16 -15.78
CA ASP A 16 1.57 -6.95 -16.22
C ASP A 16 0.18 -6.77 -15.58
N TYR A 17 -0.24 -7.73 -14.75
CA TYR A 17 -1.51 -7.63 -14.03
C TYR A 17 -1.51 -6.43 -13.08
N GLY A 18 -2.61 -5.66 -13.09
CA GLY A 18 -2.77 -4.47 -12.24
C GLY A 18 -1.93 -3.25 -12.64
N VAL A 19 -1.21 -3.31 -13.77
CA VAL A 19 -0.37 -2.20 -14.24
C VAL A 19 -1.21 -1.20 -15.05
N LEU A 20 -1.24 0.05 -14.59
CA LEU A 20 -1.91 1.15 -15.27
C LEU A 20 -0.97 1.91 -16.21
N ALA A 21 -1.54 2.85 -16.97
CA ALA A 21 -0.78 3.78 -17.79
C ALA A 21 0.28 4.53 -16.97
N PRO A 22 1.44 4.89 -17.57
CA PRO A 22 2.52 5.57 -16.87
C PRO A 22 2.06 6.78 -16.06
N LEU A 23 2.55 6.89 -14.83
CA LEU A 23 2.10 7.91 -13.91
C LEU A 23 2.55 9.31 -14.37
N THR A 24 1.59 10.23 -14.45
CA THR A 24 1.84 11.64 -14.79
C THR A 24 1.64 12.54 -13.58
N ASP A 25 2.29 13.71 -13.57
CA ASP A 25 2.12 14.71 -12.51
C ASP A 25 0.66 15.17 -12.39
N ALA A 26 -0.06 15.22 -13.52
CA ALA A 26 -1.47 15.57 -13.54
C ALA A 26 -2.32 14.50 -12.84
N ALA A 27 -2.06 13.22 -13.10
CA ALA A 27 -2.74 12.11 -12.44
C ALA A 27 -2.47 12.09 -10.93
N VAL A 28 -1.25 12.39 -10.50
CA VAL A 28 -0.92 12.49 -9.05
C VAL A 28 -1.72 13.62 -8.40
N ARG A 29 -1.73 14.82 -8.99
CA ARG A 29 -2.49 15.95 -8.44
C ARG A 29 -3.99 15.66 -8.37
N ASP A 30 -4.54 15.09 -9.43
CA ASP A 30 -5.96 14.70 -9.48
C ASP A 30 -6.30 13.65 -8.41
N ALA A 31 -5.41 12.67 -8.20
CA ALA A 31 -5.57 11.67 -7.15
C ALA A 31 -5.50 12.29 -5.74
N GLU A 32 -4.53 13.16 -5.47
CA GLU A 32 -4.41 13.89 -4.20
C GLU A 32 -5.64 14.77 -3.92
N GLU A 33 -6.20 15.40 -4.95
CA GLU A 33 -7.43 16.20 -4.84
C GLU A 33 -8.66 15.33 -4.55
N GLN A 34 -8.82 14.20 -5.25
CA GLN A 34 -9.95 13.28 -5.07
C GLN A 34 -9.90 12.58 -3.70
N LEU A 35 -8.73 12.08 -3.32
CA LEU A 35 -8.49 11.43 -2.03
C LEU A 35 -8.37 12.44 -0.87
N ARG A 36 -8.23 13.73 -1.20
CA ARG A 36 -8.06 14.85 -0.25
C ARG A 36 -6.86 14.71 0.67
N VAL A 37 -5.83 14.00 0.23
CA VAL A 37 -4.57 13.80 0.96
C VAL A 37 -3.38 14.11 0.07
N ARG A 38 -2.22 14.35 0.67
CA ARG A 38 -0.93 14.37 -0.02
C ARG A 38 -0.30 12.99 0.03
N LEU A 39 0.07 12.44 -1.11
CA LEU A 39 0.70 11.12 -1.17
C LEU A 39 2.19 11.19 -0.77
N PRO A 40 2.71 10.15 -0.09
CA PRO A 40 4.12 10.08 0.27
C PRO A 40 5.04 10.21 -0.96
N PRO A 41 6.10 11.03 -0.92
CA PRO A 41 7.03 11.17 -2.04
C PRO A 41 7.66 9.84 -2.49
N ALA A 42 7.95 8.94 -1.54
CA ALA A 42 8.50 7.62 -1.84
C ALA A 42 7.52 6.73 -2.61
N LEU A 43 6.21 6.81 -2.32
CA LEU A 43 5.17 6.09 -3.06
C LEU A 43 5.04 6.63 -4.48
N VAL A 44 4.99 7.96 -4.65
CA VAL A 44 4.94 8.57 -5.97
C VAL A 44 6.18 8.19 -6.80
N ARG A 45 7.37 8.16 -6.17
CA ARG A 45 8.61 7.72 -6.84
C ARG A 45 8.52 6.27 -7.30
N LEU A 46 7.99 5.37 -6.47
CA LEU A 46 7.77 3.97 -6.82
C LEU A 46 6.79 3.83 -7.99
N LEU A 47 5.64 4.53 -7.93
CA LEU A 47 4.61 4.47 -8.95
C LEU A 47 5.01 5.10 -10.29
N ARG A 48 6.05 5.96 -10.30
CA ARG A 48 6.66 6.44 -11.54
C ARG A 48 7.51 5.40 -12.26
N VAL A 49 8.07 4.43 -11.53
CA VAL A 49 8.74 3.29 -12.15
C VAL A 49 7.70 2.40 -12.84
N ARG A 50 6.61 2.11 -12.14
CA ARG A 50 5.46 1.39 -12.68
C ARG A 50 4.19 1.74 -11.89
N ASN A 51 3.11 2.10 -12.58
CA ASN A 51 1.90 2.61 -11.95
C ASN A 51 0.98 1.46 -11.51
N GLY A 52 1.33 0.84 -10.39
CA GLY A 52 0.64 -0.32 -9.85
C GLY A 52 1.09 -1.65 -10.47
N GLY A 53 0.63 -2.74 -9.88
CA GLY A 53 0.90 -4.11 -10.33
C GLY A 53 1.44 -5.02 -9.24
N THR A 54 1.95 -6.18 -9.65
CA THR A 54 2.42 -7.22 -8.72
C THR A 54 3.81 -6.93 -8.14
N VAL A 55 3.95 -7.17 -6.85
CA VAL A 55 5.19 -7.07 -6.09
C VAL A 55 6.01 -8.35 -6.30
N ALA A 56 7.33 -8.21 -6.44
CA ALA A 56 8.23 -9.35 -6.56
C ALA A 56 8.22 -10.19 -5.28
N GLU A 57 8.34 -11.51 -5.43
CA GLU A 57 8.30 -12.48 -4.32
C GLU A 57 9.30 -12.20 -3.20
N GLN A 58 10.42 -11.53 -3.52
CA GLN A 58 11.40 -11.14 -2.51
C GLN A 58 10.96 -9.98 -1.58
N TRP A 59 9.84 -9.32 -1.87
CA TRP A 59 9.35 -8.13 -1.17
C TRP A 59 7.85 -8.20 -0.80
N ASN A 60 7.17 -9.32 -1.05
CA ASN A 60 5.71 -9.42 -0.95
C ASN A 60 5.15 -9.62 0.48
N ALA A 61 5.96 -9.37 1.51
CA ALA A 61 5.56 -9.48 2.90
C ALA A 61 6.15 -8.38 3.79
N SER A 62 5.32 -7.85 4.68
CA SER A 62 5.76 -7.02 5.80
C SER A 62 5.64 -7.80 7.11
N PRO A 63 6.72 -7.97 7.90
CA PRO A 63 6.64 -8.61 9.21
C PRO A 63 5.64 -7.89 10.13
N LEU A 64 4.85 -8.64 10.90
CA LEU A 64 3.99 -8.06 11.93
C LEU A 64 4.74 -7.98 13.26
N PRO A 65 4.70 -6.83 13.97
CA PRO A 65 5.36 -6.68 15.27
C PRO A 65 4.79 -7.60 16.36
N VAL A 66 3.57 -8.12 16.18
CA VAL A 66 2.90 -9.01 17.15
C VAL A 66 2.28 -10.22 16.40
N PRO A 67 2.82 -11.44 16.56
CA PRO A 67 2.33 -12.66 15.90
C PRO A 67 0.86 -13.03 16.17
N SER A 68 0.28 -12.57 17.27
CA SER A 68 -1.06 -13.01 17.73
C SER A 68 -2.22 -12.18 17.21
N PHE A 69 -1.97 -11.15 16.39
CA PHE A 69 -2.98 -10.18 15.98
C PHE A 69 -3.63 -10.55 14.64
N ALA A 70 -2.82 -10.91 13.64
CA ALA A 70 -3.30 -11.55 12.43
C ALA A 70 -3.17 -13.05 12.60
N ARG A 71 -3.97 -13.85 11.88
CA ARG A 71 -3.79 -15.32 11.79
C ARG A 71 -2.49 -15.73 11.05
N SER A 72 -1.51 -14.83 10.99
CA SER A 72 -0.30 -14.83 10.18
C SER A 72 0.78 -14.01 10.91
N ASP A 73 2.05 -14.34 10.69
CA ASP A 73 3.21 -13.60 11.23
C ASP A 73 3.59 -12.37 10.38
N TYR A 74 2.92 -12.19 9.24
CA TYR A 74 3.18 -11.10 8.29
C TYR A 74 1.90 -10.58 7.63
N ALA A 75 1.92 -9.30 7.25
CA ALA A 75 0.97 -8.71 6.32
C ALA A 75 1.42 -9.03 4.89
N ARG A 76 0.52 -9.62 4.09
CA ARG A 76 0.76 -9.79 2.66
C ARG A 76 0.78 -8.42 1.97
N PHE A 77 1.66 -8.30 0.99
CA PHE A 77 1.79 -7.12 0.14
C PHE A 77 2.12 -7.56 -1.28
N ASP A 78 1.19 -8.30 -1.87
CA ASP A 78 1.38 -9.01 -3.15
C ASP A 78 1.23 -8.07 -4.35
N MET A 79 0.51 -6.96 -4.16
CA MET A 79 0.23 -5.98 -5.20
C MET A 79 0.40 -4.56 -4.64
N VAL A 80 0.54 -3.60 -5.55
CA VAL A 80 0.34 -2.18 -5.23
C VAL A 80 -0.72 -1.63 -6.17
N MET A 81 -1.77 -1.05 -5.61
CA MET A 81 -2.79 -0.32 -6.34
C MET A 81 -2.18 0.91 -7.02
N GLY A 82 -2.37 1.00 -8.33
CA GLY A 82 -1.95 2.17 -9.10
C GLY A 82 -2.89 3.37 -8.94
N ILE A 83 -2.45 4.50 -9.46
CA ILE A 83 -3.23 5.73 -9.55
C ILE A 83 -3.83 5.84 -10.95
N GLY A 84 -5.15 5.79 -11.02
CA GLY A 84 -5.91 5.89 -12.25
C GLY A 84 -7.27 5.22 -12.06
N ARG A 85 -7.98 4.98 -13.17
CA ARG A 85 -9.24 4.23 -13.16
C ARG A 85 -9.04 2.94 -13.94
N SER A 86 -9.68 1.89 -13.49
CA SER A 86 -9.74 0.59 -14.15
C SER A 86 -11.11 -0.01 -13.90
N ASP A 87 -11.65 -0.70 -14.90
CA ASP A 87 -12.88 -1.48 -14.75
C ASP A 87 -12.59 -2.94 -14.35
N ASP A 88 -11.32 -3.37 -14.48
CA ASP A 88 -10.90 -4.77 -14.30
C ASP A 88 -10.37 -5.08 -12.90
N PHE A 89 -9.90 -4.05 -12.17
CA PHE A 89 -9.28 -4.20 -10.85
C PHE A 89 -9.35 -2.92 -10.04
N GLN A 90 -9.20 -3.04 -8.71
CA GLN A 90 -9.23 -1.93 -7.79
C GLN A 90 -7.98 -1.04 -7.92
N THR A 91 -8.19 0.25 -7.75
CA THR A 91 -7.17 1.29 -7.81
C THR A 91 -7.18 2.11 -6.53
N MET A 92 -6.14 2.93 -6.35
CA MET A 92 -6.06 3.82 -5.19
C MET A 92 -7.24 4.80 -5.10
N LEU A 93 -7.82 5.17 -6.25
CA LEU A 93 -8.97 6.06 -6.34
C LEU A 93 -10.27 5.41 -5.83
N ASP A 94 -10.32 4.09 -5.74
CA ASP A 94 -11.46 3.36 -5.20
C ASP A 94 -11.45 3.33 -3.66
N THR A 95 -10.40 3.85 -3.01
CA THR A 95 -10.28 3.87 -1.55
C THR A 95 -11.55 4.38 -0.85
N PRO A 96 -12.17 5.51 -1.22
CA PRO A 96 -13.36 6.01 -0.52
C PRO A 96 -14.53 5.01 -0.54
N TYR A 97 -14.70 4.30 -1.66
CA TYR A 97 -15.71 3.25 -1.78
C TYR A 97 -15.35 2.06 -0.89
N LEU A 98 -14.11 1.56 -0.96
CA LEU A 98 -13.64 0.40 -0.19
C LEU A 98 -13.67 0.66 1.31
N VAL A 99 -13.30 1.86 1.75
CA VAL A 99 -13.38 2.27 3.16
C VAL A 99 -14.82 2.22 3.65
N SER A 100 -15.79 2.67 2.84
CA SER A 100 -17.20 2.60 3.19
C SER A 100 -17.74 1.17 3.19
N GLU A 101 -17.37 0.37 2.19
CA GLU A 101 -17.86 -1.01 2.03
C GLU A 101 -17.41 -1.90 3.18
N TRP A 102 -16.15 -1.75 3.60
CA TRP A 102 -15.53 -2.59 4.62
C TRP A 102 -15.52 -1.97 6.03
N GLY A 103 -16.16 -0.81 6.22
CA GLY A 103 -16.22 -0.14 7.52
C GLY A 103 -14.86 0.30 8.06
N LEU A 104 -13.89 0.54 7.18
CA LEU A 104 -12.52 0.90 7.57
C LEU A 104 -12.47 2.32 8.16
N PRO A 105 -11.47 2.61 9.01
CA PRO A 105 -11.31 3.94 9.55
C PRO A 105 -10.86 4.93 8.46
N SER A 106 -11.06 6.23 8.70
CA SER A 106 -10.78 7.30 7.73
C SER A 106 -10.21 8.54 8.44
N PRO A 107 -9.32 9.34 7.83
CA PRO A 107 -8.81 9.23 6.45
C PRO A 107 -7.66 8.22 6.28
N ILE A 108 -7.81 7.32 5.31
CA ILE A 108 -6.77 6.37 4.86
C ILE A 108 -6.71 6.30 3.33
N VAL A 109 -5.59 5.82 2.77
CA VAL A 109 -5.44 5.47 1.35
C VAL A 109 -4.99 4.02 1.23
N LEU A 110 -5.73 3.19 0.51
CA LEU A 110 -5.41 1.75 0.37
C LEU A 110 -4.32 1.52 -0.67
N LEU A 111 -3.40 0.60 -0.36
CA LEU A 111 -2.27 0.23 -1.20
C LEU A 111 -2.41 -1.20 -1.73
N ASP A 112 -2.88 -2.11 -0.88
CA ASP A 112 -3.11 -3.52 -1.22
C ASP A 112 -4.21 -4.09 -0.32
N GLY A 113 -4.86 -5.16 -0.77
CA GLY A 113 -5.81 -5.91 0.04
C GLY A 113 -6.64 -6.90 -0.76
N ASP A 114 -7.28 -7.81 -0.05
CA ASP A 114 -8.07 -8.92 -0.63
C ASP A 114 -9.53 -8.95 -0.16
N GLY A 115 -9.98 -7.88 0.52
CA GLY A 115 -11.29 -7.80 1.15
C GLY A 115 -11.29 -8.19 2.62
N HIS A 116 -10.46 -9.15 3.03
CA HIS A 116 -10.35 -9.54 4.45
C HIS A 116 -9.34 -8.68 5.19
N SER A 117 -8.26 -8.32 4.50
CA SER A 117 -7.22 -7.48 5.07
C SER A 117 -6.70 -6.46 4.08
N TRP A 118 -6.20 -5.36 4.63
CA TRP A 118 -5.78 -4.20 3.87
C TRP A 118 -4.47 -3.63 4.40
N VAL A 119 -3.59 -3.22 3.50
CA VAL A 119 -2.44 -2.37 3.82
C VAL A 119 -2.74 -0.97 3.28
N GLY A 120 -2.64 0.04 4.15
CA GLY A 120 -2.98 1.40 3.78
C GLY A 120 -2.12 2.46 4.46
N LEU A 121 -2.09 3.64 3.84
CA LEU A 121 -1.55 4.86 4.40
C LEU A 121 -2.56 5.46 5.37
N ASP A 122 -2.19 5.59 6.63
CA ASP A 122 -3.05 6.08 7.69
C ASP A 122 -2.75 7.53 8.04
N TYR A 123 -3.68 8.42 7.71
CA TYR A 123 -3.56 9.86 7.92
C TYR A 123 -4.29 10.34 9.17
N ARG A 124 -4.91 9.45 9.96
CA ARG A 124 -5.74 9.83 11.11
C ARG A 124 -4.98 10.66 12.14
N SER A 125 -3.71 10.35 12.35
CA SER A 125 -2.86 11.01 13.35
C SER A 125 -2.13 12.24 12.81
N CYS A 126 -1.60 12.19 11.58
CA CYS A 126 -0.79 13.26 11.00
C CYS A 126 -1.60 14.28 10.18
N GLY A 127 -2.85 13.96 9.86
CA GLY A 127 -3.73 14.74 9.01
C GLY A 127 -3.39 14.64 7.52
N PRO A 128 -4.25 15.18 6.63
CA PRO A 128 -4.17 14.91 5.19
C PRO A 128 -2.93 15.45 4.47
N ARG A 129 -2.11 16.28 5.11
CA ARG A 129 -0.87 16.83 4.54
C ARG A 129 0.39 16.38 5.27
N GLY A 130 0.23 15.54 6.31
CA GLY A 130 1.34 14.98 7.06
C GLY A 130 1.98 13.78 6.36
N GLU A 131 3.00 13.21 6.98
CA GLU A 131 3.56 11.92 6.59
C GLU A 131 2.71 10.81 7.24
N PRO A 132 1.97 10.00 6.47
CA PRO A 132 1.13 8.94 7.01
C PRO A 132 1.97 7.74 7.47
N THR A 133 1.48 7.05 8.49
CA THR A 133 2.02 5.73 8.82
C THR A 133 1.52 4.69 7.82
N VAL A 134 2.23 3.57 7.69
CA VAL A 134 1.70 2.39 6.98
C VAL A 134 1.09 1.45 8.00
N THR A 135 -0.17 1.12 7.81
CA THR A 135 -0.99 0.37 8.77
C THR A 135 -1.64 -0.82 8.08
N TYR A 136 -1.64 -1.96 8.76
CA TYR A 136 -2.42 -3.14 8.41
C TYR A 136 -3.79 -3.04 9.07
N PHE A 137 -4.85 -3.37 8.34
CA PHE A 137 -6.22 -3.39 8.82
C PHE A 137 -6.82 -4.78 8.61
N ASP A 138 -7.38 -5.35 9.68
CA ASP A 138 -8.21 -6.54 9.63
C ASP A 138 -9.68 -6.09 9.56
N ALA A 139 -10.34 -6.39 8.43
CA ALA A 139 -11.72 -5.95 8.20
C ALA A 139 -12.74 -6.68 9.09
N ASP A 140 -12.41 -7.89 9.58
CA ASP A 140 -13.32 -8.70 10.39
C ASP A 140 -13.25 -8.34 11.87
N GLN A 141 -12.11 -7.82 12.34
CA GLN A 141 -11.86 -7.57 13.77
C GLN A 141 -11.87 -6.09 14.18
N GLU A 142 -12.16 -5.17 13.25
CA GLU A 142 -12.09 -3.70 13.47
C GLU A 142 -10.72 -3.24 14.03
N ASP A 143 -9.70 -4.03 13.77
CA ASP A 143 -8.41 -3.98 14.45
C ASP A 143 -7.34 -3.54 13.46
N SER A 144 -6.36 -2.74 13.93
CA SER A 144 -5.32 -2.20 13.06
C SER A 144 -3.95 -2.24 13.71
N LEU A 145 -2.92 -2.55 12.93
CA LEU A 145 -1.54 -2.70 13.39
C LEU A 145 -0.59 -1.81 12.59
N LEU A 146 0.23 -1.04 13.30
CA LEU A 146 1.28 -0.24 12.69
C LEU A 146 2.35 -1.15 12.06
N LEU A 147 2.57 -0.99 10.76
CA LEU A 147 3.64 -1.68 10.02
C LEU A 147 4.90 -0.83 9.97
N ALA A 148 4.77 0.46 9.69
CA ALA A 148 5.90 1.39 9.62
C ALA A 148 5.49 2.84 9.91
N ALA A 149 6.46 3.65 10.34
CA ALA A 149 6.27 5.07 10.63
C ALA A 149 5.98 5.92 9.37
N ASP A 150 6.46 5.47 8.22
CA ASP A 150 6.29 6.11 6.91
C ASP A 150 6.46 5.07 5.79
N PHE A 151 6.12 5.45 4.55
CA PHE A 151 6.18 4.53 3.42
C PHE A 151 7.61 4.13 3.03
N GLU A 152 8.60 4.99 3.29
CA GLU A 152 10.00 4.69 2.96
C GLU A 152 10.56 3.60 3.88
N THR A 153 10.28 3.71 5.17
CA THR A 153 10.60 2.72 6.21
C THR A 153 9.87 1.41 5.94
N PHE A 154 8.61 1.48 5.48
CA PHE A 154 7.86 0.30 5.06
C PHE A 154 8.57 -0.47 3.94
N LEU A 155 8.93 0.21 2.84
CA LEU A 155 9.64 -0.41 1.72
C LEU A 155 10.95 -1.07 2.16
N ALA A 156 11.72 -0.43 3.04
CA ALA A 156 12.98 -0.97 3.53
C ALA A 156 12.82 -2.19 4.47
N GLY A 157 11.62 -2.37 5.03
CA GLY A 157 11.27 -3.49 5.92
C GLY A 157 10.59 -4.67 5.23
N LEU A 158 10.24 -4.54 3.94
CA LEU A 158 9.68 -5.64 3.16
C LEU A 158 10.66 -6.80 3.01
N THR A 159 10.12 -8.00 2.95
CA THR A 159 10.86 -9.25 2.77
C THR A 159 10.03 -10.26 1.99
N ALA A 160 10.60 -11.42 1.69
CA ALA A 160 9.88 -12.50 1.04
C ALA A 160 8.91 -13.17 2.02
N ALA A 161 7.67 -13.41 1.58
CA ALA A 161 6.70 -14.20 2.34
C ALA A 161 7.26 -15.60 2.68
N GLU A 162 8.08 -16.17 1.80
CA GLU A 162 8.78 -17.45 2.01
C GLU A 162 9.63 -17.49 3.29
N SER A 163 10.03 -16.34 3.83
CA SER A 163 10.81 -16.26 5.08
C SER A 163 10.01 -16.63 6.34
N PHE A 164 8.69 -16.81 6.22
CA PHE A 164 7.77 -17.12 7.32
C PHE A 164 7.27 -18.58 7.30
N TRP A 165 7.82 -19.43 6.44
CA TRP A 165 7.43 -20.84 6.28
C TRP A 165 8.53 -21.81 6.69
#